data_AF-A0A7Y1ZD20-F1
#
_entry.id   AF-A0A7Y1ZD20-F1
#
_cell.length_a   1.000
_cell.length_b   1.000
_cell.length_c   1.000
_cell.angle_alpha   90.00
_cell.angle_beta   90.00
_cell.angle_gamma   90.00
#
_symmetry.space_group_name_H-M   'P 1'
#
loop_
_entity.id
_entity.type
_entity.pdbx_description
1 polymer ?
#
loop_
_entity_poly.entity_id
_entity_poly.type
_entity_poly.pdbx_seq_one_letter_code
_entity_poly.pdbx_strand_id
1 'polypeptide(L)'
;MKKAYYKLILLIFVAAIGTTTVAQNYNFPSRELVESILNDIDYCKNELKEAESNVAEMQGNPESYSLADYMNTKILIKRIKTCINVKRGQLDELRKEYPGWFNSPSAFSDIRIRWGGGPDPKAVNRLLDDMARRISEVLNDFDTIEKPTN
;
A
#
# COMPACT_ATOMS: atom_id res chain seq x y z
N MET A 1 -46.37 48.95 4.20
CA MET A 1 -45.24 49.09 3.26
C MET A 1 -43.94 48.91 4.02
N LYS A 2 -42.99 48.17 3.43
CA LYS A 2 -41.70 47.74 3.99
C LYS A 2 -40.84 48.93 4.43
N LYS A 3 -40.08 48.77 5.53
CA LYS A 3 -38.60 48.86 5.56
C LYS A 3 -38.07 48.51 6.95
N ALA A 4 -37.39 47.37 7.03
CA ALA A 4 -36.52 47.00 8.13
C ALA A 4 -35.25 47.85 8.09
N TYR A 5 -34.78 48.29 9.26
CA TYR A 5 -33.35 48.52 9.50
C TYR A 5 -33.01 48.11 10.92
N TYR A 6 -32.48 46.89 11.03
CA TYR A 6 -31.70 46.37 12.15
C TYR A 6 -30.35 47.10 12.23
N LYS A 7 -29.84 47.32 13.46
CA LYS A 7 -28.43 47.37 13.89
C LYS A 7 -28.41 47.79 15.38
N LEU A 8 -27.64 47.23 16.30
CA LEU A 8 -26.80 46.04 16.38
C LEU A 8 -26.41 45.98 17.87
N ILE A 9 -26.94 45.05 18.66
CA ILE A 9 -26.48 44.86 20.04
C ILE A 9 -25.18 44.06 19.97
N LEU A 10 -24.07 44.71 20.33
CA LEU A 10 -22.75 44.11 20.38
C LEU A 10 -22.63 43.25 21.65
N LEU A 11 -23.06 41.99 21.59
CA LEU A 11 -22.81 41.02 22.64
C LEU A 11 -21.39 40.47 22.48
N ILE A 12 -20.49 41.00 23.31
CA ILE A 12 -19.16 40.46 23.52
C ILE A 12 -19.31 39.09 24.20
N PHE A 13 -19.21 38.01 23.43
CA PHE A 13 -18.87 36.70 23.97
C PHE A 13 -17.36 36.52 23.92
N VAL A 14 -16.71 36.84 25.04
CA VAL A 14 -15.37 36.33 25.35
C VAL A 14 -15.51 34.84 25.66
N ALA A 15 -15.54 34.01 24.61
CA ALA A 15 -15.16 32.62 24.72
C ALA A 15 -13.72 32.54 24.22
N ALA A 16 -12.79 32.48 25.18
CA ALA A 16 -11.42 32.10 24.95
C ALA A 16 -11.40 30.67 24.38
N ILE A 17 -11.51 30.55 23.06
CA ILE A 17 -10.96 29.40 22.37
C ILE A 17 -9.76 29.94 21.62
N GLY A 18 -8.64 30.00 22.33
CA GLY A 18 -7.36 29.88 21.67
C GLY A 18 -7.33 28.50 21.03
N THR A 19 -7.97 28.33 19.87
CA THR A 19 -7.52 27.33 18.92
C THR A 19 -6.21 27.88 18.40
N THR A 20 -5.14 27.63 19.13
CA THR A 20 -3.86 27.44 18.50
C THR A 20 -4.14 26.39 17.43
N THR A 21 -4.29 26.83 16.19
CA THR A 21 -4.08 25.95 15.05
C THR A 21 -2.66 25.46 15.25
N VAL A 22 -2.50 24.32 15.92
CA VAL A 22 -1.25 23.58 15.89
C VAL A 22 -1.07 23.39 14.40
N ALA A 23 -0.14 24.15 13.80
CA ALA A 23 0.35 23.82 12.48
C ALA A 23 0.78 22.37 12.66
N GLN A 24 -0.05 21.42 12.18
CA GLN A 24 0.32 20.03 12.16
C GLN A 24 1.57 20.07 11.32
N ASN A 25 2.73 19.88 11.94
CA ASN A 25 3.97 19.71 11.20
C ASN A 25 3.73 18.45 10.39
N TYR A 26 3.31 18.66 9.14
CA TYR A 26 3.18 17.61 8.16
C TYR A 26 4.63 17.25 7.80
N ASN A 27 5.26 16.46 8.67
CA ASN A 27 6.49 15.79 8.30
C ASN A 27 6.11 14.77 7.25
N PHE A 28 6.77 14.87 6.11
CA PHE A 28 6.65 13.92 5.02
C PHE A 28 7.87 13.00 5.06
N PRO A 29 7.72 11.71 4.74
CA PRO A 29 8.88 10.85 4.50
C PRO A 29 9.72 11.42 3.35
N SER A 30 11.02 11.15 3.36
CA SER A 30 11.87 11.56 2.25
C SER A 30 11.46 10.85 0.95
N ARG A 31 11.72 11.49 -0.18
CA ARG A 31 11.41 10.94 -1.50
C ARG A 31 12.12 9.61 -1.71
N GLU A 32 13.39 9.54 -1.33
CA GLU A 32 14.25 8.35 -1.48
C GLU A 32 13.71 7.17 -0.68
N LEU A 33 13.17 7.42 0.52
CA LEU A 33 12.56 6.40 1.36
C LEU A 33 11.30 5.82 0.70
N VAL A 34 10.45 6.69 0.15
CA VAL A 34 9.23 6.24 -0.53
C VAL A 34 9.57 5.50 -1.84
N GLU A 35 10.50 6.02 -2.65
CA GLU A 35 10.94 5.36 -3.89
C GLU A 35 11.57 3.99 -3.62
N SER A 36 12.38 3.86 -2.56
CA SER A 36 12.94 2.57 -2.14
C SER A 36 11.87 1.53 -1.83
N ILE A 37 10.85 1.91 -1.07
CA ILE A 37 9.73 1.02 -0.74
C ILE A 37 8.96 0.61 -2.00
N LEU A 38 8.72 1.54 -2.94
CA LEU A 38 8.03 1.23 -4.18
C LEU A 38 8.84 0.28 -5.07
N ASN A 39 10.14 0.50 -5.20
CA ASN A 39 11.01 -0.37 -5.97
C ASN A 39 10.99 -1.79 -5.42
N ASP A 40 11.01 -1.94 -4.09
CA ASP A 40 10.91 -3.25 -3.47
C ASP A 40 9.52 -3.88 -3.64
N ILE A 41 8.44 -3.08 -3.64
CA ILE A 41 7.08 -3.57 -3.94
C ILE A 41 6.99 -4.04 -5.39
N ASP A 42 7.57 -3.30 -6.34
CA ASP A 42 7.64 -3.70 -7.75
C ASP A 42 8.46 -4.97 -7.93
N TYR A 43 9.52 -5.16 -7.15
CA TYR A 43 10.23 -6.44 -7.08
C TYR A 43 9.31 -7.57 -6.63
N CYS A 44 8.63 -7.45 -5.48
CA CYS A 44 7.68 -8.48 -5.02
C CYS A 44 6.58 -8.77 -6.06
N LYS A 45 6.14 -7.74 -6.80
CA LYS A 45 5.10 -7.84 -7.83
C LYS A 45 5.57 -8.60 -9.07
N ASN A 46 6.82 -8.43 -9.48
CA ASN A 46 7.40 -9.19 -10.58
C ASN A 46 7.56 -10.66 -10.22
N GLU A 47 8.01 -10.95 -9.00
CA GLU A 47 8.07 -12.33 -8.50
C GLU A 47 6.68 -12.98 -8.44
N LEU A 48 5.65 -12.21 -8.04
CA LEU A 48 4.26 -12.69 -8.06
C LEU A 48 3.81 -13.09 -9.47
N LYS A 49 4.13 -12.29 -10.50
CA LYS A 49 3.80 -12.64 -11.88
C LYS A 49 4.52 -13.91 -12.35
N GLU A 50 5.77 -14.08 -11.94
CA GLU A 50 6.53 -15.30 -12.22
C GLU A 50 5.87 -16.52 -11.55
N ALA A 51 5.48 -16.39 -10.28
CA ALA A 51 4.77 -17.46 -9.57
C ALA A 51 3.42 -17.79 -10.21
N GLU A 52 2.64 -16.78 -10.61
CA GLU A 52 1.37 -16.97 -11.34
C GLU A 52 1.58 -17.75 -12.65
N SER A 53 2.61 -17.40 -13.43
CA SER A 53 2.95 -18.11 -14.66
C SER A 53 3.33 -19.57 -14.37
N ASN A 54 4.24 -19.79 -13.42
CA ASN A 54 4.70 -21.14 -13.08
C ASN A 54 3.54 -22.03 -12.60
N VAL A 55 2.66 -21.51 -11.74
CA VAL A 55 1.49 -22.26 -11.26
C VAL A 55 0.52 -22.58 -12.39
N ALA A 56 0.22 -21.61 -13.26
CA ALA A 56 -0.68 -21.82 -14.39
C ALA A 56 -0.14 -22.87 -15.38
N GLU A 57 1.16 -22.84 -15.66
CA GLU A 57 1.79 -23.82 -16.54
C GLU A 57 1.83 -25.22 -15.90
N MET A 58 2.16 -25.31 -14.60
CA MET A 58 2.14 -26.58 -13.86
C MET A 58 0.74 -27.18 -13.74
N GLN A 59 -0.31 -26.37 -13.58
CA GLN A 59 -1.70 -26.84 -13.61
C GLN A 59 -2.09 -27.36 -15.01
N GLY A 60 -1.60 -26.72 -16.07
CA GLY A 60 -1.88 -27.12 -17.45
C GLY A 60 -1.17 -28.41 -17.86
N ASN A 61 0.00 -28.70 -17.30
CA ASN A 61 0.79 -29.88 -17.63
C ASN A 61 1.63 -30.37 -16.44
N PRO A 62 1.03 -30.98 -15.41
CA PRO A 62 1.74 -31.36 -14.19
C PRO A 62 2.85 -32.41 -14.44
N GLU A 63 2.68 -33.27 -15.43
CA GLU A 63 3.65 -34.33 -15.75
C GLU A 63 4.97 -33.81 -16.36
N SER A 64 4.99 -32.58 -16.88
CA SER A 64 6.21 -32.00 -17.48
C SER A 64 7.17 -31.35 -16.49
N TYR A 65 6.78 -31.21 -15.22
CA TYR A 65 7.58 -30.52 -14.20
C TYR A 65 8.26 -31.51 -13.27
N SER A 66 9.51 -31.22 -12.93
CA SER A 66 10.26 -32.01 -11.97
C SER A 66 9.85 -31.67 -10.54
N LEU A 67 10.18 -32.55 -9.58
CA LEU A 67 10.10 -32.21 -8.16
C LEU A 67 10.89 -30.94 -7.82
N ALA A 68 12.01 -30.68 -8.49
CA ALA A 68 12.81 -29.48 -8.28
C ALA A 68 12.03 -28.21 -8.65
N ASP A 69 11.35 -28.20 -9.80
CA ASP A 69 10.54 -27.06 -10.25
C ASP A 69 9.37 -26.79 -9.31
N TYR A 70 8.69 -27.85 -8.89
CA TYR A 70 7.61 -27.78 -7.90
C TYR A 70 8.11 -27.16 -6.59
N MET A 71 9.25 -27.62 -6.07
CA MET A 71 9.83 -27.10 -4.82
C MET A 71 10.31 -25.66 -4.98
N ASN A 72 10.91 -25.30 -6.12
CA ASN A 72 11.32 -23.93 -6.42
C ASN A 72 10.13 -22.98 -6.46
N THR A 73 9.02 -23.39 -7.10
CA THR A 73 7.79 -22.60 -7.15
C THR A 73 7.17 -22.44 -5.77
N LYS A 74 7.16 -23.49 -4.95
CA LYS A 74 6.73 -23.40 -3.54
C LYS A 74 7.57 -22.42 -2.73
N ILE A 75 8.89 -22.43 -2.90
CA ILE A 75 9.81 -21.50 -2.24
C ILE A 75 9.56 -20.07 -2.71
N LEU A 76 9.37 -19.87 -4.02
CA LEU A 76 9.05 -18.58 -4.63
C LEU A 76 7.78 -17.99 -4.00
N ILE A 77 6.67 -18.74 -3.97
CA ILE A 77 5.41 -18.29 -3.37
C ILE A 77 5.59 -17.89 -1.90
N LYS A 78 6.35 -18.67 -1.13
CA LYS A 78 6.67 -18.36 0.27
C LYS A 78 7.52 -17.09 0.42
N ARG A 79 8.49 -16.87 -0.48
CA ARG A 79 9.33 -15.67 -0.52
C ARG A 79 8.47 -14.44 -0.78
N ILE A 80 7.58 -14.49 -1.76
CA ILE A 80 6.69 -13.38 -2.12
C ILE A 80 5.76 -13.05 -0.94
N LYS A 81 5.16 -14.06 -0.30
CA LYS A 81 4.32 -13.86 0.90
C LYS A 81 5.09 -13.13 2.01
N THR A 82 6.33 -13.53 2.24
CA THR A 82 7.22 -12.85 3.20
C THR A 82 7.50 -11.42 2.77
N CYS A 83 7.80 -11.19 1.48
CA CYS A 83 8.06 -9.88 0.88
C CYS A 83 6.90 -8.91 1.18
N ILE A 84 5.67 -9.29 0.86
CA ILE A 84 4.48 -8.46 1.11
C ILE A 84 4.28 -8.15 2.59
N ASN A 85 4.41 -9.16 3.46
CA ASN A 85 4.22 -8.95 4.89
C ASN A 85 5.25 -7.98 5.47
N VAL A 86 6.51 -8.09 5.03
CA VAL A 86 7.56 -7.13 5.40
C VAL A 86 7.21 -5.72 4.91
N LYS A 87 6.73 -5.57 3.67
CA LYS A 87 6.37 -4.25 3.11
C LYS A 87 5.17 -3.62 3.80
N ARG A 88 4.16 -4.41 4.17
CA ARG A 88 3.06 -3.96 5.03
C ARG A 88 3.58 -3.44 6.37
N GLY A 89 4.45 -4.21 7.03
CA GLY A 89 5.09 -3.77 8.27
C GLY A 89 5.84 -2.45 8.12
N GLN A 90 6.61 -2.28 7.03
CA GLN A 90 7.32 -1.02 6.76
C GLN A 90 6.37 0.16 6.54
N LEU A 91 5.25 -0.02 5.85
CA LEU A 91 4.24 1.04 5.69
C LEU A 91 3.52 1.36 7.00
N ASP A 92 3.26 0.37 7.84
CA ASP A 92 2.66 0.57 9.17
C ASP A 92 3.60 1.37 10.08
N GLU A 93 4.91 1.10 10.03
CA GLU A 93 5.91 1.92 10.75
C GLU A 93 5.98 3.35 10.19
N LEU A 94 6.00 3.53 8.86
CA LEU A 94 5.92 4.85 8.25
C LEU A 94 4.65 5.61 8.62
N ARG A 95 3.53 4.90 8.81
CA ARG A 95 2.28 5.52 9.24
C ARG A 95 2.35 6.06 10.66
N LYS A 96 3.05 5.35 11.56
CA LYS A 96 3.29 5.81 12.93
C LYS A 96 4.20 7.03 12.96
N GLU A 97 5.22 7.05 12.11
CA GLU A 97 6.20 8.13 12.05
C GLU A 97 5.68 9.38 11.30
N TYR A 98 4.92 9.18 10.22
CA TYR A 98 4.40 10.24 9.33
C TYR A 98 2.86 10.22 9.21
N PRO A 99 2.10 10.32 10.32
CA PRO A 99 0.64 10.19 10.29
C PRO A 99 -0.04 11.30 9.46
N GLY A 100 0.57 12.49 9.40
CA GLY A 100 0.08 13.61 8.59
C GLY A 100 0.11 13.34 7.08
N TRP A 101 1.07 12.53 6.61
CA TRP A 101 1.15 12.12 5.20
C TRP A 101 0.02 11.16 4.83
N PHE A 102 -0.28 10.18 5.68
CA PHE A 102 -1.38 9.23 5.47
C PHE A 102 -2.78 9.85 5.59
N ASN A 103 -2.93 10.89 6.41
CA ASN A 103 -4.21 11.55 6.68
C ASN A 103 -4.45 12.80 5.82
N SER A 104 -3.50 13.22 4.97
CA SER A 104 -3.65 14.44 4.18
C SER A 104 -4.69 14.27 3.05
N PRO A 105 -5.72 15.14 2.95
CA PRO A 105 -6.68 15.14 1.85
C PRO A 105 -6.08 15.57 0.50
N SER A 106 -4.77 15.86 0.44
CA SER A 106 -4.07 16.41 -0.73
C SER A 106 -2.84 15.59 -1.15
N ALA A 107 -2.78 14.30 -0.75
CA ALA A 107 -1.90 13.31 -1.38
C ALA A 107 -2.24 13.02 -2.86
N PHE A 108 -3.20 13.75 -3.43
CA PHE A 108 -3.93 13.42 -4.66
C PHE A 108 -3.50 14.18 -5.92
N SER A 109 -2.38 14.89 -5.95
CA SER A 109 -2.01 15.64 -7.17
C SER A 109 -0.56 15.43 -7.58
N ASP A 110 -0.37 15.19 -8.88
CA ASP A 110 0.90 15.18 -9.63
C ASP A 110 1.83 16.35 -9.30
N ILE A 111 1.27 17.41 -8.72
CA ILE A 111 1.98 18.59 -8.24
C ILE A 111 2.96 18.21 -7.11
N ARG A 112 2.68 17.25 -6.21
CA ARG A 112 3.61 16.92 -5.11
C ARG A 112 4.76 15.99 -5.48
N ILE A 113 4.66 15.20 -6.54
CA ILE A 113 5.79 14.39 -7.03
C ILE A 113 6.98 15.29 -7.40
N ARG A 114 6.70 16.52 -7.86
CA ARG A 114 7.72 17.55 -8.13
C ARG A 114 8.30 18.22 -6.87
N TRP A 115 7.65 18.10 -5.71
CA TRP A 115 8.10 18.68 -4.42
C TRP A 115 8.50 17.60 -3.39
N GLY A 116 8.80 16.37 -3.85
CA GLY A 116 9.27 15.28 -2.99
C GLY A 116 8.17 14.43 -2.33
N GLY A 117 6.90 14.64 -2.68
CA GLY A 117 5.81 13.77 -2.25
C GLY A 117 5.75 12.50 -3.07
N GLY A 118 5.97 11.35 -2.44
CA GLY A 118 5.76 10.04 -3.06
C GLY A 118 4.26 9.70 -3.25
N PRO A 119 3.94 8.57 -3.90
CA PRO A 119 2.57 8.15 -4.19
C PRO A 119 1.69 8.05 -2.94
N ASP A 120 0.38 8.18 -3.16
CA ASP A 120 -0.64 8.12 -2.11
C ASP A 120 -0.49 6.84 -1.26
N PRO A 121 -0.26 6.96 0.07
CA PRO A 121 -0.15 5.82 0.95
C PRO A 121 -1.36 4.87 0.89
N LYS A 122 -2.56 5.39 0.62
CA LYS A 122 -3.76 4.57 0.43
C LYS A 122 -3.72 3.77 -0.87
N ALA A 123 -3.09 4.30 -1.92
CA ALA A 123 -2.86 3.57 -3.16
C ALA A 123 -1.82 2.45 -2.94
N VAL A 124 -0.74 2.73 -2.21
CA VAL A 124 0.28 1.72 -1.88
C VAL A 124 -0.32 0.59 -1.02
N ASN A 125 -1.13 0.91 0.00
CA ASN A 125 -1.83 -0.11 0.78
C ASN A 125 -2.78 -0.95 -0.06
N ARG A 126 -3.58 -0.33 -0.94
CA ARG A 126 -4.45 -1.08 -1.87
C ARG A 126 -3.67 -2.01 -2.79
N LEU A 127 -2.50 -1.59 -3.26
CA LEU A 127 -1.61 -2.44 -4.07
C LEU A 127 -1.14 -3.66 -3.27
N LEU A 128 -0.70 -3.47 -2.02
CA LEU A 128 -0.31 -4.58 -1.15
C LEU A 128 -1.48 -5.51 -0.80
N ASP A 129 -2.68 -4.97 -0.61
CA ASP A 129 -3.90 -5.76 -0.38
C ASP A 129 -4.24 -6.63 -1.60
N ASP A 130 -4.18 -6.04 -2.79
CA ASP A 130 -4.41 -6.76 -4.04
C ASP A 130 -3.38 -7.86 -4.27
N MET A 131 -2.10 -7.57 -4.04
CA MET A 131 -1.03 -8.55 -4.16
C MET A 131 -1.17 -9.66 -3.10
N ALA A 132 -1.57 -9.34 -1.86
CA ALA A 132 -1.82 -10.34 -0.83
C ALA A 132 -2.97 -11.30 -1.22
N ARG A 133 -4.05 -10.76 -1.78
CA ARG A 133 -5.16 -11.55 -2.32
C ARG A 133 -4.68 -12.48 -3.44
N ARG A 134 -3.92 -11.95 -4.40
CA ARG A 134 -3.37 -12.73 -5.52
C ARG A 134 -2.43 -13.84 -5.05
N ILE A 135 -1.59 -13.60 -4.04
CA ILE A 135 -0.77 -14.67 -3.43
C ILE A 135 -1.64 -15.77 -2.84
N SER A 136 -2.75 -15.42 -2.18
CA SER A 136 -3.67 -16.42 -1.66
C SER A 136 -4.31 -17.25 -2.77
N GLU A 137 -4.65 -16.63 -3.91
CA GLU A 137 -5.14 -17.33 -5.10
C GLU A 137 -4.08 -18.29 -5.65
N VAL A 138 -2.85 -17.79 -5.89
CA VAL A 138 -1.71 -18.61 -6.35
C VAL A 138 -1.41 -19.77 -5.40
N LEU A 139 -1.49 -19.56 -4.07
CA LEU A 139 -1.31 -20.63 -3.09
C LEU A 139 -2.39 -21.69 -3.18
N ASN A 140 -3.65 -21.29 -3.27
CA ASN A 140 -4.77 -22.22 -3.40
C ASN A 140 -4.63 -23.03 -4.68
N ASP A 141 -4.30 -22.37 -5.79
CA ASP A 141 -4.09 -22.99 -7.10
C ASP A 141 -2.91 -23.97 -7.06
N PHE A 142 -1.79 -23.58 -6.46
CA PHE A 142 -0.62 -24.45 -6.30
C PHE A 142 -0.91 -25.69 -5.45
N ASP A 143 -1.69 -25.55 -4.36
CA ASP A 143 -2.04 -26.67 -3.48
C ASP A 143 -2.96 -27.71 -4.16
N THR A 144 -3.58 -27.37 -5.30
CA THR A 144 -4.32 -28.34 -6.13
C THR A 144 -3.42 -29.18 -7.04
N ILE A 145 -2.17 -28.77 -7.26
CA ILE A 145 -1.22 -29.48 -8.12
C ILE A 145 -0.66 -30.67 -7.34
N GLU A 146 -0.82 -31.88 -7.89
CA GLU A 146 -0.23 -33.06 -7.29
C GLU A 146 1.31 -32.95 -7.30
N LYS A 147 1.92 -33.21 -6.15
CA LYS A 147 3.38 -33.13 -6.00
C LYS A 147 4.04 -34.18 -6.92
N PRO A 148 4.92 -33.78 -7.85
CA PRO A 148 5.64 -34.71 -8.72
C PRO A 148 6.53 -35.66 -7.91
N THR A 149 6.64 -36.91 -8.38
CA THR A 149 7.47 -37.95 -7.74
C THR A 149 8.84 -38.13 -8.41
N ASN A 150 9.08 -37.46 -9.53
CA ASN A 150 10.25 -37.58 -10.41
C ASN A 150 11.31 -36.50 -10.16
#